data_AF-A0A7X9H284-F1
#
_entry.id   AF-A0A7X9H284-F1
#
_cell.length_a   1.000
_cell.length_b   1.000
_cell.length_c   1.000
_cell.angle_alpha   90.00
_cell.angle_beta   90.00
_cell.angle_gamma   90.00
#
_symmetry.space_group_name_H-M   'P 1'
#
loop_
_entity.id
_entity.type
_entity.pdbx_description
1 polymer ?
#
loop_
_entity_poly.entity_id
_entity_poly.type
_entity_poly.pdbx_seq_one_letter_code
_entity_poly.pdbx_strand_id
1 'polypeptide(L)'
;VENLFRAPKHKRTLSFIQTLQDEPNGDILNPEDFEGTLFRLTYKDESTKDWILNDCIKKYDVNVNVLAGKINTINESAVGYLIIEMRGEDTEILLAKKYLEEKDVNVEVM
;
A
#
# COMPACT_ATOMS: atom_id res chain seq x y z
N VAL A 1 33.23 5.48 -2.27
CA VAL A 1 32.05 4.81 -2.88
C VAL A 1 30.80 5.69 -2.94
N GLU A 2 30.68 6.75 -2.15
CA GLU A 2 29.51 7.67 -2.13
C GLU A 2 29.27 8.50 -3.41
N ASN A 3 30.32 8.89 -4.14
CA ASN A 3 30.18 9.86 -5.24
C ASN A 3 29.55 9.29 -6.53
N LEU A 4 29.26 7.98 -6.59
CA LEU A 4 28.57 7.38 -7.74
C LEU A 4 27.03 7.47 -7.63
N PHE A 5 26.51 7.75 -6.43
CA PHE A 5 25.07 7.75 -6.13
C PHE A 5 24.42 9.14 -6.21
N ARG A 6 25.21 10.23 -6.14
CA ARG A 6 24.69 11.60 -6.13
C ARG A 6 24.46 12.22 -7.51
N ALA A 7 25.06 11.68 -8.58
CA ALA A 7 24.90 12.19 -9.95
C ALA A 7 25.22 11.10 -11.00
N PRO A 8 24.36 10.08 -11.16
CA PRO A 8 24.60 8.98 -12.09
C PRO A 8 24.63 9.48 -13.55
N LYS A 9 25.79 9.37 -14.21
CA LYS A 9 25.99 9.80 -15.61
C LYS A 9 25.50 8.79 -16.66
N HIS A 10 25.16 7.56 -16.25
CA HIS A 10 24.74 6.48 -17.15
C HIS A 10 23.29 6.03 -16.90
N LYS A 11 22.51 5.91 -17.99
CA LYS A 11 21.08 5.55 -17.98
C LYS A 11 20.75 4.27 -17.19
N ARG A 12 21.64 3.26 -17.21
CA ARG A 12 21.42 1.98 -16.49
C ARG A 12 21.49 2.14 -14.97
N THR A 13 22.34 3.04 -14.46
CA THR A 13 22.48 3.31 -13.02
C THR A 13 21.29 4.11 -12.50
N LEU A 14 20.72 5.01 -13.32
CA LEU A 14 19.45 5.70 -13.03
C LEU A 14 18.30 4.71 -12.83
N SER A 15 18.12 3.76 -13.76
CA SER A 15 17.06 2.75 -13.65
C SER A 15 17.20 1.90 -12.40
N PHE A 16 18.42 1.48 -12.04
CA PHE A 16 18.66 0.69 -10.83
C PHE A 16 18.43 1.50 -9.53
N ILE A 17 18.85 2.77 -9.49
CA ILE A 17 18.59 3.66 -8.34
C ILE A 17 17.09 3.97 -8.20
N GLN A 18 16.37 4.14 -9.31
CA GLN A 18 14.90 4.30 -9.30
C GLN A 18 14.21 3.03 -8.76
N THR A 19 14.68 1.85 -9.16
CA THR A 19 14.09 0.59 -8.67
C THR A 19 14.28 0.39 -7.17
N LEU A 20 15.39 0.90 -6.60
CA LEU A 20 15.67 0.89 -5.15
C LEU A 20 14.89 1.96 -4.37
N GLN A 21 14.40 3.01 -5.02
CA GLN A 21 13.53 4.04 -4.44
C GLN A 21 12.04 3.64 -4.46
N ASP A 22 11.68 2.65 -5.29
CA ASP A 22 10.30 2.18 -5.50
C ASP A 22 9.85 1.07 -4.54
N GLU A 23 10.65 0.74 -3.53
CA GLU A 23 10.11 0.15 -2.31
C GLU A 23 10.04 1.28 -1.27
N PRO A 24 8.87 1.55 -0.67
CA PRO A 24 8.84 2.17 0.64
C PRO A 24 9.56 1.17 1.54
N ASN A 25 10.89 1.30 1.62
CA ASN A 25 11.70 0.61 2.62
C ASN A 25 10.96 0.85 3.93
N GLY A 26 10.70 -0.24 4.68
CA GLY A 26 9.95 -0.19 5.95
C GLY A 26 10.50 0.84 6.95
N ASP A 27 11.68 1.39 6.69
CA ASP A 27 12.33 2.48 7.43
C ASP A 27 11.63 3.86 7.32
N ILE A 28 10.69 4.09 6.38
CA ILE A 28 10.04 5.41 6.23
C ILE A 28 8.71 5.51 6.99
N LEU A 29 8.04 4.39 7.27
CA LEU A 29 6.71 4.38 7.89
C LEU A 29 6.79 3.71 9.25
N ASN A 30 7.08 4.50 10.28
CA ASN A 30 6.97 4.07 11.67
C ASN A 30 5.48 4.16 12.11
N PRO A 31 4.84 3.06 12.54
CA PRO A 31 3.45 3.09 13.01
C PRO A 31 3.18 4.12 14.11
N GLU A 32 4.19 4.44 14.94
CA GLU A 32 4.06 5.43 16.03
C GLU A 32 3.89 6.88 15.54
N ASP A 33 4.21 7.17 14.26
CA ASP A 33 4.04 8.51 13.67
C ASP A 33 2.59 8.79 13.23
N PHE A 34 1.70 7.80 13.33
CA PHE A 34 0.33 7.85 12.85
C PHE A 34 -0.66 7.63 14.00
N GLU A 35 -1.78 8.36 13.99
CA GLU A 35 -2.84 8.17 14.99
C GLU A 35 -3.78 7.01 14.61
N GLY A 36 -3.78 6.60 13.33
CA GLY A 36 -4.53 5.46 12.83
C GLY A 36 -3.73 4.16 12.79
N THR A 37 -4.42 3.06 12.52
CA THR A 37 -3.78 1.76 12.31
C THR A 37 -3.23 1.66 10.90
N LEU A 38 -1.96 1.24 10.77
CA LEU A 38 -1.35 0.98 9.47
C LEU A 38 -1.71 -0.43 8.98
N PHE A 39 -2.14 -0.50 7.73
CA PHE A 39 -2.46 -1.75 7.05
C PHE A 39 -1.71 -1.83 5.73
N ARG A 40 -1.15 -3.01 5.45
CA ARG A 40 -0.77 -3.42 4.10
C ARG A 40 -1.91 -4.23 3.48
N LEU A 41 -2.42 -3.74 2.36
CA LEU A 41 -3.45 -4.38 1.55
C LEU A 41 -2.81 -5.03 0.33
N THR A 42 -3.01 -6.33 0.13
CA THR A 42 -2.55 -7.04 -1.08
C THR A 42 -3.76 -7.58 -1.84
N TYR A 43 -3.94 -7.10 -3.07
CA TYR A 43 -5.06 -7.48 -3.94
C TYR A 43 -4.72 -8.74 -4.72
N LYS A 44 -5.66 -9.69 -4.79
CA LYS A 44 -5.56 -10.85 -5.68
C LYS A 44 -6.07 -10.49 -7.09
N ASP A 45 -5.52 -11.13 -8.11
CA ASP A 45 -5.52 -10.78 -9.54
C ASP A 45 -6.84 -10.20 -10.13
N GLU A 46 -8.01 -10.65 -9.69
CA GLU A 46 -9.31 -10.21 -10.24
C GLU A 46 -9.91 -8.98 -9.55
N SER A 47 -9.43 -8.61 -8.35
CA SER A 47 -10.05 -7.61 -7.47
C SER A 47 -9.64 -6.16 -7.74
N THR A 48 -8.62 -5.94 -8.58
CA THR A 48 -8.04 -4.60 -8.82
C THR A 48 -8.90 -3.64 -9.64
N LYS A 49 -9.94 -4.16 -10.30
CA LYS A 49 -10.89 -3.36 -11.12
C LYS A 49 -12.12 -2.92 -10.33
N ASP A 50 -12.31 -3.47 -9.13
CA ASP A 50 -13.46 -3.21 -8.29
C ASP A 50 -13.19 -2.06 -7.31
N TRP A 51 -14.24 -1.31 -6.96
CA TRP A 51 -14.17 -0.17 -6.05
C TRP A 51 -14.06 -0.59 -4.57
N ILE A 52 -13.37 -1.69 -4.26
CA ILE A 52 -13.39 -2.37 -2.95
C ILE A 52 -13.06 -1.42 -1.80
N LEU A 53 -11.95 -0.69 -1.90
CA LEU A 53 -11.53 0.24 -0.84
C LEU A 53 -12.51 1.41 -0.69
N ASN A 54 -13.02 1.93 -1.79
CA ASN A 54 -13.99 3.03 -1.77
C ASN A 54 -15.34 2.58 -1.19
N ASP A 55 -15.79 1.37 -1.50
CA ASP A 55 -17.01 0.79 -0.92
C ASP A 55 -16.83 0.50 0.56
N CYS A 56 -15.63 0.09 0.99
CA CYS A 56 -15.28 -0.06 2.39
C CYS A 56 -15.44 1.27 3.14
N ILE A 57 -14.87 2.36 2.63
CA ILE A 57 -14.94 3.71 3.22
C ILE A 57 -16.38 4.25 3.26
N LYS A 58 -17.21 3.91 2.28
CA LYS A 58 -18.61 4.36 2.26
C LYS A 58 -19.52 3.54 3.19
N LYS A 59 -19.20 2.27 3.39
CA LYS A 59 -20.02 1.33 4.16
C LYS A 59 -19.75 1.41 5.66
N TYR A 60 -18.51 1.72 6.03
CA TYR A 60 -18.05 1.83 7.41
C TYR A 60 -17.55 3.25 7.65
N ASP A 61 -17.77 3.78 8.85
CA ASP A 61 -17.39 5.14 9.21
C ASP A 61 -15.89 5.21 9.51
N VAL A 62 -15.08 5.00 8.47
CA VAL A 62 -13.62 5.01 8.54
C VAL A 62 -13.05 6.02 7.56
N ASN A 63 -12.04 6.75 8.03
CA ASN A 63 -11.17 7.56 7.18
C ASN A 63 -9.96 6.73 6.77
N VAL A 64 -9.64 6.76 5.48
CA VAL A 64 -8.47 6.05 4.94
C VAL A 64 -7.54 7.07 4.28
N ASN A 65 -6.27 7.00 4.64
CA ASN A 65 -5.19 7.75 4.02
C ASN A 65 -4.24 6.77 3.32
N VAL A 66 -4.01 6.95 2.02
CA VAL A 66 -3.11 6.08 1.24
C VAL A 66 -1.69 6.64 1.32
N LEU A 67 -0.80 5.91 1.99
CA LEU A 67 0.57 6.36 2.27
C LEU A 67 1.54 5.95 1.16
N ALA A 68 1.38 4.73 0.65
CA ALA A 68 2.20 4.19 -0.41
C ALA A 68 1.44 3.11 -1.19
N GLY A 69 1.90 2.81 -2.40
CA GLY A 69 1.31 1.73 -3.18
C GLY A 69 2.17 1.36 -4.36
N LYS A 70 2.18 0.07 -4.69
CA LYS A 70 2.84 -0.47 -5.88
C LYS A 70 1.92 -1.46 -6.53
N ILE A 71 1.52 -1.19 -7.77
CA ILE A 71 0.70 -2.09 -8.58
C ILE A 71 1.48 -2.37 -9.86
N ASN A 72 1.82 -3.64 -10.08
CA ASN A 72 2.48 -4.12 -11.28
C ASN A 72 1.53 -5.01 -12.06
N THR A 73 1.42 -4.82 -13.36
CA THR A 73 0.66 -5.73 -14.22
C THR A 73 1.61 -6.79 -14.79
N ILE A 74 1.39 -8.05 -14.45
CA ILE A 74 2.13 -9.20 -14.98
C ILE A 74 1.13 -10.09 -15.72
N ASN A 75 1.33 -10.29 -17.02
CA ASN A 75 0.50 -11.18 -17.85
C ASN A 75 -1.01 -10.94 -17.64
N GLU A 76 -1.46 -9.69 -17.79
CA GLU A 76 -2.87 -9.24 -17.65
C GLU A 76 -3.45 -9.28 -16.24
N SER A 77 -2.69 -9.74 -15.24
CA SER A 77 -3.07 -9.74 -13.83
C SER A 77 -2.35 -8.61 -13.09
N ALA A 78 -3.08 -7.89 -12.23
CA ALA A 78 -2.50 -6.80 -11.45
C ALA A 78 -2.12 -7.32 -10.05
N VAL A 79 -0.81 -7.32 -9.79
CA VAL A 79 -0.21 -7.78 -8.54
C VAL A 79 0.43 -6.60 -7.84
N GLY A 80 0.13 -6.41 -6.56
CA GLY A 80 0.62 -5.27 -5.85
C GLY A 80 0.11 -5.15 -4.43
N TYR A 81 0.52 -4.08 -3.77
CA TYR A 81 0.04 -3.73 -2.45
C TYR A 81 -0.22 -2.22 -2.31
N LEU A 82 -1.06 -1.88 -1.35
CA LEU A 82 -1.24 -0.53 -0.83
C LEU A 82 -0.86 -0.53 0.66
N ILE A 83 -0.20 0.53 1.11
CA ILE A 83 -0.04 0.81 2.54
C ILE A 83 -0.96 1.98 2.86
N ILE A 84 -1.87 1.75 3.81
CA ILE A 84 -2.86 2.73 4.21
C ILE A 84 -2.81 2.94 5.72
N GLU A 85 -3.17 4.14 6.15
CA GLU A 85 -3.60 4.42 7.52
C GLU A 85 -5.13 4.43 7.55
N MET A 86 -5.72 3.75 8.53
CA MET A 86 -7.16 3.77 8.77
C MET A 86 -7.47 4.34 10.15
N ARG A 87 -8.41 5.28 10.21
CA ARG A 87 -8.91 5.92 11.43
C ARG A 87 -10.42 5.79 11.53
N GLY A 88 -10.92 5.59 12.73
CA GLY A 88 -12.35 5.42 13.03
C GLY A 88 -12.50 4.79 14.41
N GLU A 89 -13.73 4.42 14.79
CA GLU A 89 -13.92 3.59 15.98
C GLU A 89 -13.34 2.19 15.76
N ASP A 90 -12.80 1.57 16.81
CA ASP A 90 -12.19 0.22 16.74
C ASP A 90 -13.14 -0.81 16.12
N THR A 91 -14.44 -0.70 16.40
CA THR A 91 -15.49 -1.56 15.82
C THR A 91 -15.64 -1.36 14.32
N GLU A 92 -15.60 -0.11 13.84
CA GLU A 92 -15.69 0.21 12.41
C GLU A 92 -14.44 -0.24 11.66
N ILE A 93 -13.25 -0.05 12.25
CA ILE A 93 -11.99 -0.54 11.70
C ILE A 93 -12.01 -2.07 11.58
N LEU A 94 -12.51 -2.77 12.60
CA LEU A 94 -12.63 -4.23 12.57
C LEU A 94 -13.58 -4.72 11.48
N LEU A 95 -14.73 -4.05 11.31
CA LEU A 95 -15.72 -4.37 10.26
C LEU A 95 -15.16 -4.07 8.86
N ALA A 96 -14.46 -2.95 8.70
CA ALA A 96 -13.77 -2.57 7.48
C ALA A 96 -12.70 -3.60 7.08
N LYS A 97 -11.83 -3.99 8.03
CA LYS A 97 -10.83 -5.05 7.83
C LYS A 97 -11.48 -6.35 7.37
N LYS A 98 -12.52 -6.81 8.07
CA LYS A 98 -13.23 -8.05 7.72
C LYS A 98 -13.84 -7.99 6.32
N TYR A 99 -14.43 -6.85 5.95
CA TYR A 99 -14.98 -6.66 4.62
C TYR A 99 -13.92 -6.75 3.51
N LEU A 100 -12.74 -6.16 3.72
CA LEU A 100 -11.63 -6.27 2.78
C LEU A 100 -11.18 -7.73 2.62
N GLU A 101 -11.06 -8.46 3.74
CA GLU A 101 -10.73 -9.90 3.74
C GLU A 101 -11.78 -10.74 3.00
N GLU A 102 -13.07 -10.45 3.18
CA GLU A 102 -14.18 -11.08 2.45
C GLU A 102 -14.19 -10.75 0.95
N LYS A 103 -13.53 -9.66 0.54
CA LYS A 103 -13.38 -9.23 -0.86
C LYS A 103 -12.05 -9.67 -1.48
N ASP A 104 -11.45 -10.72 -0.94
CA ASP A 104 -10.19 -11.30 -1.41
C ASP A 104 -8.98 -10.35 -1.34
N VAL A 105 -9.07 -9.29 -0.53
CA VAL A 105 -7.93 -8.44 -0.18
C VAL A 105 -7.26 -9.03 1.06
N ASN A 106 -5.99 -9.37 0.96
CA ASN A 106 -5.21 -9.74 2.13
C ASN A 106 -4.87 -8.47 2.93
N VAL A 107 -5.13 -8.48 4.23
CA VAL A 107 -4.95 -7.33 5.13
C VAL A 107 -3.98 -7.68 6.25
N GLU A 108 -2.80 -7.06 6.23
CA GLU A 108 -1.77 -7.22 7.26
C GLU A 108 -1.68 -5.96 8.12
N VAL A 109 -1.65 -6.09 9.44
CA VAL A 109 -1.37 -4.97 10.36
C VAL A 109 0.14 -4.75 10.40
N MET A 110 0.59 -3.50 10.27
CA MET A 110 2.00 -3.12 10.33
C MET A 110 2.43 -2.60 11.70
#